data_AF-A0A679GPA1-F1
#
_entry.id   AF-A0A679GPA1-F1
#
_cell.length_a   1.000
_cell.length_b   1.000
_cell.length_c   1.000
_cell.angle_alpha   90.00
_cell.angle_beta   90.00
_cell.angle_gamma   90.00
#
_symmetry.space_group_name_H-M   'P 1'
#
loop_
_entity.id
_entity.type
_entity.pdbx_description
1 polymer ?
#
loop_
_entity_poly.entity_id
_entity_poly.type
_entity_poly.pdbx_seq_one_letter_code
_entity_poly.pdbx_strand_id
1 'polypeptide(L)'
;MKVTSLACLAGLALLTLGCASPRTLDTRHLTRFDEYHANLEIAGQRYTLDAYIVMFQKPFYITVERDDRRAMTIDEAARVAEEYIKPRGCTDPLVRRADLDRSNADKTQWMVGIEC
;
A
#
# COMPACT_ATOMS: atom_id res chain seq x y z
N MET A 1 -50.48 -23.75 42.02
CA MET A 1 -50.33 -22.33 41.62
C MET A 1 -48.99 -22.18 40.94
N LYS A 2 -48.98 -21.62 39.72
CA LYS A 2 -47.83 -21.51 38.81
C LYS A 2 -46.91 -20.35 39.22
N VAL A 3 -45.60 -20.58 39.21
CA VAL A 3 -44.60 -19.52 39.01
C VAL A 3 -43.52 -20.09 38.09
N THR A 4 -43.68 -19.87 36.78
CA THR A 4 -42.65 -20.14 35.77
C THR A 4 -41.79 -18.89 35.64
N SER A 5 -40.56 -18.97 36.15
CA SER A 5 -39.53 -17.94 35.97
C SER A 5 -38.99 -18.03 34.53
N LEU A 6 -39.36 -17.07 33.68
CA LEU A 6 -38.81 -16.90 32.34
C LEU A 6 -37.42 -16.26 32.45
N ALA A 7 -36.37 -17.07 32.39
CA ALA A 7 -35.01 -16.58 32.17
C ALA A 7 -34.84 -16.29 30.66
N CYS A 8 -34.98 -15.03 30.28
CA CYS A 8 -34.72 -14.53 28.94
C CYS A 8 -33.19 -14.48 28.73
N LEU A 9 -32.61 -15.55 28.19
CA LEU A 9 -31.22 -15.57 27.70
C LEU A 9 -31.15 -14.72 26.41
N ALA A 10 -30.86 -13.43 26.57
CA ALA A 10 -30.51 -12.55 25.47
C ALA A 10 -29.10 -12.90 24.97
N GLY A 11 -29.01 -13.75 23.95
CA GLY A 11 -27.79 -13.96 23.18
C GLY A 11 -27.49 -12.72 22.34
N LEU A 12 -26.58 -11.85 22.80
CA LEU A 12 -25.97 -10.83 21.95
C LEU A 12 -25.06 -11.54 20.93
N ALA A 13 -25.59 -11.78 19.74
CA ALA A 13 -24.78 -12.07 18.57
C ALA A 13 -24.00 -10.80 18.21
N LEU A 14 -22.75 -10.69 18.69
CA LEU A 14 -21.79 -9.75 18.15
C LEU A 14 -21.48 -10.15 16.71
N LEU A 15 -22.19 -9.53 15.77
CA LEU A 15 -21.81 -9.51 14.36
C LEU A 15 -20.48 -8.75 14.26
N THR A 16 -19.37 -9.47 14.28
CA THR A 16 -18.07 -8.94 13.87
C THR A 16 -18.15 -8.63 12.38
N LEU A 17 -18.54 -7.39 12.05
CA LEU A 17 -18.35 -6.80 10.74
C LEU A 17 -16.83 -6.74 10.50
N GLY A 18 -16.28 -7.82 9.96
CA GLY A 18 -14.92 -7.83 9.45
C GLY A 18 -14.87 -6.93 8.23
N CYS A 19 -14.35 -5.72 8.37
CA CYS A 19 -13.96 -4.91 7.24
C CYS A 19 -12.89 -5.68 6.47
N ALA A 20 -13.27 -6.26 5.32
CA ALA A 20 -12.31 -6.84 4.40
C ALA A 20 -11.47 -5.69 3.84
N SER A 21 -10.25 -5.53 4.36
CA SER A 21 -9.29 -4.59 3.79
C SER A 21 -8.99 -4.96 2.34
N PRO A 22 -8.90 -3.98 1.42
CA PRO A 22 -8.68 -4.27 0.02
C PRO A 22 -7.33 -4.98 -0.17
N ARG A 23 -7.34 -6.04 -0.98
CA ARG A 23 -6.14 -6.83 -1.32
C ARG A 23 -5.20 -6.11 -2.29
N THR A 24 -5.73 -5.13 -3.00
CA THR A 24 -5.00 -4.30 -3.97
C THR A 24 -5.07 -2.85 -3.55
N LEU A 25 -4.01 -2.08 -3.78
CA LEU A 25 -4.03 -0.63 -3.58
C LEU A 25 -4.98 0.04 -4.57
N ASP A 26 -5.72 1.06 -4.10
CA ASP A 26 -6.58 1.86 -4.96
C ASP A 26 -5.76 2.93 -5.68
N THR A 27 -5.55 2.74 -6.99
CA THR A 27 -4.82 3.66 -7.86
C THR A 27 -5.73 4.36 -8.88
N ARG A 28 -7.05 4.23 -8.78
CA ARG A 28 -8.00 4.66 -9.82
C ARG A 28 -8.01 6.17 -10.11
N HIS A 29 -7.52 6.97 -9.17
CA HIS A 29 -7.42 8.42 -9.29
C HIS A 29 -6.02 8.90 -9.70
N LEU A 30 -5.12 7.97 -9.99
CA LEU A 30 -3.75 8.23 -10.39
C LEU A 30 -3.54 7.79 -11.83
N THR A 31 -2.73 8.54 -12.57
CA THR A 31 -2.32 8.17 -13.93
C THR A 31 -1.05 7.34 -13.82
N ARG A 32 -1.09 6.08 -14.25
CA ARG A 32 0.11 5.24 -14.36
C ARG A 32 1.01 5.78 -15.46
N PHE A 33 2.31 5.81 -15.19
CA PHE A 33 3.34 6.12 -16.18
C PHE A 33 3.97 4.81 -16.65
N ASP A 34 3.53 4.27 -17.79
CA ASP A 34 3.84 2.89 -18.19
C ASP A 34 5.34 2.67 -18.46
N GLU A 35 6.04 3.68 -18.97
CA GLU A 35 7.49 3.67 -19.21
C GLU A 35 8.31 3.50 -17.92
N TYR A 36 7.67 3.74 -16.78
CA TYR A 36 8.28 3.64 -15.46
C TYR A 36 8.08 2.25 -14.84
N HIS A 37 7.31 1.36 -15.45
CA HIS A 37 7.20 -0.01 -14.97
C HIS A 37 8.60 -0.68 -14.90
N ALA A 38 8.91 -1.31 -13.78
CA ALA A 38 10.20 -1.98 -13.59
C ALA A 38 10.09 -3.22 -12.72
N ASN A 39 10.92 -4.21 -13.05
CA ASN A 39 11.20 -5.35 -12.17
C ASN A 39 12.64 -5.21 -11.68
N LEU A 40 12.83 -5.14 -10.36
CA LEU A 40 14.13 -4.93 -9.74
C LEU A 40 14.48 -6.09 -8.81
N GLU A 41 15.78 -6.38 -8.68
CA GLU A 41 16.29 -7.28 -7.67
C GLU A 41 17.20 -6.50 -6.72
N ILE A 42 16.80 -6.42 -5.44
CA ILE A 42 17.52 -5.69 -4.40
C ILE A 42 17.66 -6.62 -3.20
N ALA A 43 18.89 -6.81 -2.73
CA ALA A 43 19.21 -7.72 -1.62
C ALA A 43 18.67 -9.15 -1.82
N GLY A 44 18.70 -9.66 -3.06
CA GLY A 44 18.23 -11.01 -3.41
C GLY A 44 16.71 -11.17 -3.38
N GLN A 45 15.95 -10.06 -3.31
CA GLN A 45 14.51 -10.05 -3.41
C GLN A 45 14.07 -9.35 -4.68
N ARG A 46 13.03 -9.91 -5.32
CA ARG A 46 12.46 -9.34 -6.54
C ARG A 46 11.24 -8.50 -6.24
N TYR A 47 11.19 -7.34 -6.86
CA TYR A 47 10.12 -6.37 -6.72
C TYR A 47 9.58 -5.96 -8.08
N THR A 48 8.26 -5.81 -8.15
CA THR A 48 7.56 -5.16 -9.24
C THR A 48 7.22 -3.73 -8.83
N LEU A 49 7.58 -2.75 -9.65
CA LEU A 49 7.37 -1.34 -9.39
C LEU A 49 6.59 -0.67 -10.52
N ASP A 50 5.69 0.23 -10.13
CA ASP A 50 4.98 1.13 -11.04
C ASP A 50 5.02 2.54 -10.47
N ALA A 51 5.14 3.54 -11.35
CA ALA A 51 5.00 4.93 -10.97
C ALA A 51 3.66 5.48 -11.44
N TYR A 52 3.08 6.33 -10.62
CA TYR A 52 1.86 7.06 -10.91
C TYR A 52 2.04 8.53 -10.59
N ILE A 53 1.27 9.36 -11.26
CA ILE A 53 1.24 10.80 -11.06
C ILE A 53 -0.20 11.29 -10.97
N VAL A 54 -0.38 12.46 -10.35
CA VAL A 54 -1.51 13.33 -10.65
C VAL A 54 -0.99 14.40 -11.60
N MET A 55 -1.66 14.59 -12.74
CA MET A 55 -1.19 15.54 -13.75
C MET A 55 -0.96 16.93 -13.14
N PHE A 56 0.20 17.51 -13.45
CA PHE A 56 0.63 18.83 -12.99
C PHE A 56 0.86 18.95 -11.46
N GLN A 57 0.97 17.83 -10.75
CA GLN A 57 1.30 17.82 -9.32
C GLN A 57 2.62 17.08 -9.09
N LYS A 58 3.41 17.61 -8.14
CA LYS A 58 4.37 16.81 -7.38
C LYS A 58 3.60 16.30 -6.15
N PRO A 59 3.65 14.99 -5.80
CA PRO A 59 4.75 14.05 -5.97
C PRO A 59 4.47 12.85 -6.91
N PHE A 60 5.49 12.03 -7.13
CA PHE A 60 5.34 10.67 -7.66
C PHE A 60 4.75 9.73 -6.60
N TYR A 61 3.85 8.85 -7.04
CA TYR A 61 3.32 7.75 -6.24
C TYR A 61 3.90 6.46 -6.79
N ILE A 62 4.77 5.79 -6.04
CA ILE A 62 5.46 4.59 -6.52
C ILE A 62 4.88 3.39 -5.78
N THR A 63 4.32 2.44 -6.51
CA THR A 63 3.97 1.15 -5.91
C THR A 63 5.20 0.24 -5.91
N VAL A 64 5.42 -0.42 -4.78
CA VAL A 64 6.45 -1.46 -4.59
C VAL A 64 5.74 -2.73 -4.16
N GLU A 65 5.78 -3.75 -5.00
CA GLU A 65 5.20 -5.06 -4.75
C GLU A 65 6.31 -6.10 -4.66
N ARG A 66 6.22 -7.01 -3.67
CA ARG A 66 7.13 -8.15 -3.58
C ARG A 66 6.60 -9.33 -4.39
N ASP A 67 7.42 -9.83 -5.30
CA ASP A 67 7.07 -10.95 -6.16
C ASP A 67 6.83 -12.25 -5.36
N ASP A 68 7.50 -12.41 -4.21
CA ASP A 68 7.35 -13.55 -3.32
C ASP A 68 6.11 -13.48 -2.40
N ARG A 69 5.34 -12.39 -2.48
CA ARG A 69 4.12 -12.11 -1.70
C ARG A 69 4.34 -12.16 -0.19
N ARG A 70 5.57 -11.95 0.30
CA ARG A 70 5.82 -11.74 1.72
C ARG A 70 5.53 -10.30 2.10
N ALA A 71 5.09 -10.09 3.33
CA ALA A 71 4.91 -8.77 3.88
C ALA A 71 6.26 -8.03 3.94
N MET A 72 6.25 -6.75 3.61
CA MET A 72 7.39 -5.84 3.75
C MET A 72 7.06 -4.67 4.66
N THR A 73 8.08 -4.07 5.25
CA THR A 73 7.93 -2.84 6.04
C THR A 73 7.85 -1.61 5.13
N ILE A 74 7.34 -0.49 5.67
CA ILE A 74 7.37 0.77 4.94
C ILE A 74 8.81 1.24 4.66
N ASP A 75 9.75 1.01 5.58
CA ASP A 75 11.15 1.39 5.40
C ASP A 75 11.81 0.59 4.25
N GLU A 76 11.48 -0.70 4.14
CA GLU A 76 11.92 -1.55 3.02
C GLU A 76 11.37 -1.02 1.70
N ALA A 77 10.07 -0.75 1.64
CA ALA A 77 9.42 -0.19 0.45
C ALA A 77 9.96 1.19 0.07
N ALA A 78 10.18 2.07 1.06
CA ALA A 78 10.70 3.41 0.85
C ALA A 78 12.11 3.39 0.25
N ARG A 79 13.01 2.57 0.81
CA ARG A 79 14.36 2.40 0.26
C ARG A 79 14.34 1.91 -1.18
N VAL A 80 13.52 0.90 -1.48
CA VAL A 80 13.38 0.33 -2.83
C VAL A 80 12.85 1.38 -3.81
N ALA A 81 11.83 2.14 -3.42
CA ALA A 81 11.27 3.22 -4.24
C ALA A 81 12.26 4.36 -4.49
N GLU A 82 13.04 4.76 -3.48
CA GLU A 82 14.09 5.79 -3.60
C GLU A 82 15.20 5.37 -4.56
N GLU A 83 15.72 4.15 -4.43
CA GLU A 83 16.73 3.59 -5.35
C GLU A 83 16.21 3.51 -6.78
N TYR A 84 14.93 3.16 -6.94
CA TYR A 84 14.26 3.09 -8.23
C TYR A 84 14.10 4.47 -8.90
N ILE A 85 13.65 5.50 -8.18
CA ILE A 85 13.31 6.79 -8.80
C ILE A 85 14.52 7.70 -9.01
N LYS A 86 15.58 7.58 -8.18
CA LYS A 86 16.82 8.36 -8.32
C LYS A 86 17.34 8.47 -9.76
N PRO A 87 17.55 7.37 -10.50
CA PRO A 87 18.08 7.46 -11.86
C PRO A 87 17.05 7.89 -12.92
N ARG A 88 15.77 8.05 -12.57
CA ARG A 88 14.66 8.12 -13.55
C ARG A 88 14.12 9.51 -13.83
N GLY A 89 14.53 10.55 -13.10
CA GLY A 89 14.08 11.91 -13.46
C GLY A 89 14.00 12.92 -12.32
N CYS A 90 14.42 12.57 -11.10
CA CYS A 90 14.55 13.58 -10.06
C CYS A 90 15.71 14.52 -10.36
N THR A 91 15.38 15.75 -10.74
CA THR A 91 16.36 16.86 -10.87
C THR A 91 16.55 17.61 -9.56
N ASP A 92 15.54 17.55 -8.68
CA ASP A 92 15.57 18.12 -7.33
C ASP A 92 15.97 17.06 -6.28
N PRO A 93 16.45 17.47 -5.09
CA PRO A 93 16.68 16.53 -4.00
C PRO A 93 15.41 15.77 -3.63
N LEU A 94 15.56 14.46 -3.42
CA LEU A 94 14.46 13.59 -3.04
C LEU A 94 13.89 13.93 -1.67
N VAL A 95 12.59 14.15 -1.62
CA VAL A 95 11.83 14.39 -0.38
C VAL A 95 10.77 13.31 -0.22
N ARG A 96 10.84 12.59 0.90
CA ARG A 96 9.87 11.55 1.22
C ARG A 96 8.56 12.14 1.72
N ARG A 97 7.44 11.72 1.13
CA ARG A 97 6.07 12.11 1.50
C ARG A 97 5.36 10.97 2.24
N ALA A 98 5.76 10.76 3.50
CA ALA A 98 5.22 9.69 4.35
C ALA A 98 3.70 9.82 4.60
N ASP A 99 3.16 11.03 4.47
CA ASP A 99 1.72 11.31 4.53
C ASP A 99 0.91 10.63 3.40
N LEU A 100 1.58 10.24 2.31
CA LEU A 100 0.97 9.59 1.15
C LEU A 100 1.13 8.06 1.17
N ASP A 101 1.79 7.51 2.19
CA ASP A 101 2.10 6.09 2.25
C ASP A 101 0.87 5.25 2.55
N ARG A 102 0.68 4.20 1.76
CA ARG A 102 -0.43 3.27 1.92
C ARG A 102 0.04 1.85 1.62
N SER A 103 -0.55 0.87 2.29
CA SER A 103 -0.34 -0.55 1.96
C SER A 103 -1.65 -1.24 1.65
N ASN A 104 -1.55 -2.36 0.94
CA ASN A 104 -2.63 -3.32 0.92
C ASN A 104 -2.77 -4.03 2.27
N ALA A 105 -3.86 -4.79 2.45
CA ALA A 105 -4.15 -5.51 3.70
C ALA A 105 -2.99 -6.40 4.19
N ASP A 106 -2.31 -7.06 3.25
CA ASP A 106 -1.28 -8.07 3.51
C ASP A 106 0.13 -7.48 3.62
N LYS A 107 0.29 -6.16 3.39
CA LYS A 107 1.57 -5.44 3.32
C LYS A 107 2.56 -6.03 2.32
N THR A 108 2.07 -6.73 1.30
CA THR A 108 2.87 -7.26 0.18
C THR A 108 3.08 -6.21 -0.90
N GLN A 109 2.31 -5.13 -0.84
CA GLN A 109 2.38 -3.99 -1.74
C GLN A 109 2.26 -2.68 -0.94
N TRP A 110 3.14 -1.73 -1.23
CA TRP A 110 3.13 -0.38 -0.67
C TRP A 110 3.08 0.66 -1.78
N MET A 111 2.34 1.74 -1.56
CA MET A 111 2.46 2.99 -2.29
C MET A 111 3.33 3.93 -1.46
N VAL A 112 4.32 4.50 -2.10
CA VAL A 112 5.35 5.36 -1.53
C VAL A 112 5.28 6.71 -2.25
N GLY A 113 4.99 7.78 -1.51
CA GLY A 113 5.04 9.15 -2.02
C GLY A 113 6.46 9.71 -2.07
N ILE A 114 6.95 10.08 -3.25
CA ILE A 114 8.27 10.68 -3.42
C ILE A 114 8.14 11.99 -4.20
N GLU A 115 8.60 13.08 -3.58
CA GLU A 115 8.65 14.39 -4.18
C GLU A 115 10.05 14.69 -4.71
N CYS A 116 10.07 15.03 -5.98
CA CYS A 116 11.10 15.69 -6.75
C CYS A 116 10.39 16.27 -7.98
#